data_AF-A0A024FIH2-F1
#
_entry.id   AF-A0A024FIH2-F1
#
_cell.length_a   1.000
_cell.length_b   1.000
_cell.length_c   1.000
_cell.angle_alpha   90.00
_cell.angle_beta   90.00
_cell.angle_gamma   90.00
#
_symmetry.space_group_name_H-M   'P 1'
#
loop_
_entity.id
_entity.type
_entity.pdbx_description
1 polymer ?
#
loop_
_entity_poly.entity_id
_entity_poly.type
_entity_poly.pdbx_seq_one_letter_code
_entity_poly.pdbx_strand_id
1 'polypeptide(L)'
;MGGYSSEYKISLKSGNVVYNALNKEKYNAYRVHIFKDKWVYVNDMDKEFPINKNDFSVLINETKITFDCVFNAIHGSPGEDGFMQAYFKLIGMPQTSCGMYQASLTFNKRDLLSTLKPHGIKTAESYYLNLGDAINEDAIVAKVGLPCFIKANKAGSSFGISKVYKKEDLQAAIDNSFKEDNEIIIEQFLDGVEVSVGVISYKGETKVLPITEIVSENDFFDYQAKYEGKSQEITPARISEDYKLKTEILAKKIYETLGMKGFSRSEFIFKNDEPYLLEVNTVPGLTNESILPQQAAEAGISMENLFDNAIEEALKD
;
A
#
# COMPACT_ATOMS: atom_id res chain seq x y z
N MET A 1 -10.27 4.30 9.39
CA MET A 1 -8.89 4.40 9.95
C MET A 1 -8.74 3.43 11.11
N GLY A 2 -7.53 3.23 11.64
CA GLY A 2 -7.22 2.16 12.61
C GLY A 2 -6.50 0.98 11.95
N GLY A 3 -6.93 -0.24 12.20
CA GLY A 3 -6.36 -1.44 11.59
C GLY A 3 -6.01 -2.52 12.61
N TYR A 4 -5.65 -3.68 12.08
CA TYR A 4 -5.29 -4.89 12.83
C TYR A 4 -3.78 -5.13 12.85
N SER A 5 -3.02 -4.41 12.02
CA SER A 5 -1.56 -4.48 11.93
C SER A 5 -0.86 -3.50 12.87
N SER A 6 0.46 -3.61 12.94
CA SER A 6 1.36 -2.65 13.62
C SER A 6 1.27 -1.22 13.05
N GLU A 7 0.66 -1.04 11.87
CA GLU A 7 0.56 0.23 11.15
C GLU A 7 -0.62 1.09 11.63
N TYR A 8 -1.42 0.61 12.59
CA TYR A 8 -2.65 1.29 13.01
C TYR A 8 -2.44 2.76 13.42
N LYS A 9 -1.31 3.11 14.04
CA LYS A 9 -0.99 4.50 14.42
C LYS A 9 -0.84 5.41 13.21
N ILE A 10 -0.19 4.90 12.17
CA ILE A 10 0.04 5.61 10.91
C ILE A 10 -1.30 5.81 10.21
N SER A 11 -2.13 4.78 10.18
CA SER A 11 -3.49 4.81 9.63
C SER A 11 -4.39 5.82 10.35
N LEU A 12 -4.30 5.94 11.68
CA LEU A 12 -4.99 7.00 12.43
C LEU A 12 -4.49 8.40 12.02
N LYS A 13 -3.17 8.59 11.83
CA LYS A 13 -2.61 9.87 11.34
C LYS A 13 -3.14 10.19 9.94
N SER A 14 -3.04 9.25 9.00
CA SER A 14 -3.56 9.36 7.63
C SER A 14 -5.05 9.71 7.62
N GLY A 15 -5.87 8.98 8.39
CA GLY A 15 -7.30 9.23 8.48
C GLY A 15 -7.67 10.61 9.04
N ASN A 16 -6.91 11.12 10.02
CA ASN A 16 -7.13 12.48 10.54
C ASN A 16 -6.71 13.56 9.53
N VAL A 17 -5.66 13.33 8.73
CA VAL A 17 -5.28 14.25 7.63
C VAL A 17 -6.40 14.33 6.61
N VAL A 18 -6.95 13.19 6.19
CA VAL A 18 -8.13 13.16 5.30
C VAL A 18 -9.31 13.92 5.91
N TYR A 19 -9.69 13.59 7.15
CA TYR A 19 -10.80 14.25 7.85
C TYR A 19 -10.65 15.78 7.89
N ASN A 20 -9.43 16.29 8.12
CA ASN A 20 -9.16 17.72 8.20
C ASN A 20 -9.08 18.41 6.83
N ALA A 21 -8.68 17.69 5.78
CA ALA A 21 -8.51 18.23 4.43
C ALA A 21 -9.83 18.28 3.63
N LEU A 22 -10.86 17.52 4.03
CA LEU A 22 -12.14 17.51 3.35
C LEU A 22 -12.92 18.81 3.59
N ASN A 23 -13.58 19.28 2.52
CA ASN A 23 -14.42 20.47 2.56
C ASN A 23 -15.69 20.23 3.40
N LYS A 24 -15.79 20.97 4.52
CA LYS A 24 -16.90 20.84 5.48
C LYS A 24 -18.24 21.38 4.98
N GLU A 25 -18.24 22.21 3.94
CA GLU A 25 -19.48 22.66 3.29
C GLU A 25 -20.05 21.58 2.37
N LYS A 26 -19.20 20.66 1.87
CA LYS A 26 -19.58 19.56 0.98
C LYS A 26 -19.81 18.24 1.72
N TYR A 27 -19.02 17.94 2.75
CA TYR A 27 -19.04 16.65 3.43
C TYR A 27 -19.28 16.77 4.93
N ASN A 28 -20.19 15.92 5.44
CA ASN A 28 -20.29 15.61 6.86
C ASN A 28 -19.37 14.41 7.16
N ALA A 29 -18.11 14.67 7.49
CA ALA A 29 -17.13 13.61 7.73
C ALA A 29 -17.25 13.01 9.14
N TYR A 30 -17.11 11.69 9.26
CA TYR A 30 -17.15 10.96 10.53
C TYR A 30 -15.90 10.10 10.70
N ARG A 31 -15.19 10.24 11.82
CA ARG A 31 -13.99 9.46 12.11
C ARG A 31 -14.39 8.08 12.65
N VAL A 32 -14.29 7.05 11.82
CA VAL A 32 -14.55 5.66 12.24
C VAL A 32 -13.23 4.91 12.47
N HIS A 33 -13.03 4.45 13.70
CA HIS A 33 -11.91 3.63 14.12
C HIS A 33 -12.32 2.14 14.07
N ILE A 34 -11.53 1.35 13.33
CA ILE A 34 -11.71 -0.09 13.18
C ILE A 34 -10.52 -0.79 13.83
N PHE A 35 -10.76 -1.53 14.91
CA PHE A 35 -9.80 -2.37 15.60
C PHE A 35 -10.34 -3.79 15.75
N LYS A 36 -9.48 -4.75 16.12
CA LYS A 36 -9.85 -6.18 16.20
C LYS A 36 -11.03 -6.41 17.15
N ASP A 37 -11.02 -5.70 18.27
CA ASP A 37 -11.96 -5.81 19.38
C ASP A 37 -13.11 -4.80 19.32
N LYS A 38 -12.95 -3.68 18.60
CA LYS A 38 -13.96 -2.61 18.58
C LYS A 38 -14.02 -1.83 17.27
N TRP A 39 -15.24 -1.51 16.85
CA TRP A 39 -15.53 -0.66 15.70
C TRP A 39 -16.37 0.51 16.19
N VAL A 40 -15.83 1.72 16.16
CA VAL A 40 -16.44 2.89 16.80
C VAL A 40 -16.33 4.14 15.95
N TYR A 41 -17.40 4.92 15.91
CA TYR A 41 -17.32 6.33 15.55
C TYR A 41 -16.74 7.11 16.73
N VAL A 42 -15.80 8.02 16.46
CA VAL A 42 -15.18 8.90 17.44
C VAL A 42 -15.51 10.35 17.08
N ASN A 43 -16.33 11.00 17.90
CA ASN A 43 -16.73 12.39 17.67
C ASN A 43 -15.62 13.38 18.04
N ASP A 44 -15.87 14.67 17.85
CA ASP A 44 -14.87 15.73 18.10
C ASP A 44 -14.50 15.92 19.59
N MET A 45 -15.24 15.29 20.51
CA MET A 45 -14.93 15.24 21.94
C MET A 45 -14.28 13.91 22.34
N ASP A 46 -13.82 13.13 21.36
CA ASP A 46 -13.24 11.79 21.51
C ASP A 46 -14.14 10.77 22.23
N LYS A 47 -15.46 11.00 22.19
CA LYS A 47 -16.45 10.02 22.68
C LYS A 47 -16.68 8.95 21.62
N GLU A 48 -16.59 7.70 22.05
CA GLU A 48 -16.79 6.53 21.20
C GLU A 48 -18.27 6.11 21.15
N PHE A 49 -18.74 5.77 19.95
CA PHE A 49 -20.07 5.22 19.70
C PHE A 49 -19.94 3.97 18.84
N PRO A 50 -20.56 2.84 19.23
CA PRO A 50 -20.38 1.58 18.51
C PRO A 50 -20.98 1.63 17.10
N ILE A 51 -20.23 1.13 16.13
CA ILE A 51 -20.71 0.91 14.76
C ILE A 51 -21.55 -0.36 14.72
N ASN A 52 -22.74 -0.28 14.15
CA ASN A 52 -23.53 -1.44 13.80
C ASN A 52 -22.93 -2.09 12.55
N LYS A 53 -22.34 -3.27 12.71
CA LYS A 53 -21.68 -3.98 11.60
C LYS A 53 -22.66 -4.54 10.55
N ASN A 54 -23.97 -4.56 10.80
CA ASN A 54 -24.92 -5.07 9.80
C ASN A 54 -25.13 -4.10 8.63
N ASP A 55 -25.02 -2.80 8.88
CA ASP A 55 -25.29 -1.74 7.89
C ASP A 55 -24.31 -0.55 7.98
N PHE A 56 -23.24 -0.71 8.76
CA PHE A 56 -22.22 0.29 9.02
C PHE A 56 -22.75 1.62 9.58
N SER A 57 -23.91 1.63 10.25
CA SER A 57 -24.50 2.82 10.87
C SER A 57 -24.02 3.05 12.30
N VAL A 58 -24.32 4.22 12.87
CA VAL A 58 -24.12 4.53 14.29
C VAL A 58 -25.39 5.10 14.91
N LEU A 59 -25.68 4.71 16.16
CA LEU A 59 -26.79 5.26 16.94
C LEU A 59 -26.26 6.26 17.98
N ILE A 60 -26.69 7.52 17.89
CA ILE A 60 -26.30 8.59 18.81
C ILE A 60 -27.57 9.25 19.33
N ASN A 61 -27.79 9.19 20.65
CA ASN A 61 -28.98 9.78 21.30
C ASN A 61 -30.28 9.42 20.55
N GLU A 62 -30.49 8.12 20.30
CA GLU A 62 -31.66 7.56 19.59
C GLU A 62 -31.78 7.95 18.10
N THR A 63 -30.83 8.72 17.57
CA THR A 63 -30.77 9.06 16.14
C THR A 63 -29.79 8.13 15.42
N LYS A 64 -30.28 7.42 14.41
CA LYS A 64 -29.46 6.56 13.55
C LYS A 64 -28.82 7.42 12.45
N ILE A 65 -27.50 7.40 12.38
CA ILE A 65 -26.72 8.04 11.33
C ILE A 65 -26.23 6.95 10.37
N THR A 66 -26.47 7.16 9.08
CA THR A 66 -25.97 6.34 7.97
C THR A 66 -24.95 7.15 7.16
N PHE A 67 -24.17 6.47 6.32
CA PHE A 67 -23.12 7.08 5.52
C PHE A 67 -23.34 6.79 4.04
N ASP A 68 -22.94 7.72 3.18
CA ASP A 68 -23.07 7.58 1.72
C ASP A 68 -21.85 6.91 1.08
N CYS A 69 -20.66 7.04 1.69
CA CYS A 69 -19.41 6.47 1.21
C CYS A 69 -18.41 6.32 2.37
N VAL A 70 -17.51 5.36 2.25
CA VAL A 70 -16.36 5.18 3.15
C VAL A 70 -15.08 5.60 2.47
N PHE A 71 -14.39 6.57 3.07
CA PHE A 71 -12.99 6.82 2.75
C PHE A 71 -12.10 5.82 3.50
N ASN A 72 -11.46 4.90 2.77
CA ASN A 72 -10.56 3.93 3.39
C ASN A 72 -9.16 4.53 3.60
N ALA A 73 -8.74 4.63 4.86
CA ALA A 73 -7.41 5.08 5.27
C ALA A 73 -6.76 4.07 6.22
N ILE A 74 -7.15 2.79 6.15
CA ILE A 74 -6.56 1.71 6.94
C ILE A 74 -5.38 1.12 6.16
N HIS A 75 -4.18 1.25 6.71
CA HIS A 75 -2.98 0.56 6.21
C HIS A 75 -2.94 -0.88 6.75
N GLY A 76 -2.42 -1.79 5.94
CA GLY A 76 -2.38 -3.21 6.22
C GLY A 76 -3.78 -3.82 6.39
N SER A 77 -3.86 -4.92 7.15
CA SER A 77 -5.12 -5.57 7.46
C SER A 77 -6.01 -4.70 8.37
N PRO A 78 -7.34 -4.61 8.15
CA PRO A 78 -8.12 -5.22 7.07
C PRO A 78 -8.33 -4.31 5.84
N GLY A 79 -7.58 -3.22 5.74
CA GLY A 79 -7.79 -2.15 4.76
C GLY A 79 -7.16 -2.41 3.39
N GLU A 80 -6.09 -3.19 3.31
CA GLU A 80 -5.34 -3.47 2.08
C GLU A 80 -5.41 -4.93 1.63
N ASP A 81 -5.96 -5.83 2.46
CA ASP A 81 -6.00 -7.28 2.21
C ASP A 81 -7.33 -7.78 1.64
N GLY A 82 -8.29 -6.88 1.40
CA GLY A 82 -9.57 -7.16 0.77
C GLY A 82 -10.73 -7.42 1.74
N PHE A 83 -10.49 -7.56 3.05
CA PHE A 83 -11.58 -7.84 4.00
C PHE A 83 -12.57 -6.68 4.13
N MET A 84 -12.09 -5.44 4.25
CA MET A 84 -12.99 -4.28 4.31
C MET A 84 -13.73 -4.06 2.99
N GLN A 85 -13.05 -4.25 1.87
CA GLN A 85 -13.65 -4.14 0.54
C GLN A 85 -14.77 -5.17 0.34
N ALA A 86 -14.56 -6.43 0.78
CA ALA A 86 -15.60 -7.45 0.76
C ALA A 86 -16.80 -7.05 1.62
N TYR A 87 -16.52 -6.62 2.86
CA TYR A 87 -17.55 -6.21 3.80
C TYR A 87 -18.42 -5.08 3.23
N PHE A 88 -17.82 -4.00 2.74
CA PHE A 88 -18.54 -2.88 2.16
C PHE A 88 -19.32 -3.27 0.90
N LYS A 89 -18.76 -4.14 0.07
CA LYS A 89 -19.47 -4.66 -1.11
C LYS A 89 -20.73 -5.45 -0.73
N LEU A 90 -20.68 -6.26 0.34
CA LEU A 90 -21.81 -7.07 0.78
C LEU A 90 -22.98 -6.23 1.33
N ILE A 91 -22.68 -5.09 1.95
CA ILE A 91 -23.71 -4.18 2.49
C ILE A 91 -24.09 -3.05 1.51
N GLY A 92 -23.50 -3.02 0.31
CA GLY A 92 -23.76 -1.98 -0.70
C GLY A 92 -23.23 -0.60 -0.34
N MET A 93 -22.15 -0.51 0.43
CA MET A 93 -21.51 0.75 0.83
C MET A 93 -20.39 1.12 -0.17
N PRO A 94 -20.48 2.26 -0.88
CA PRO A 94 -19.39 2.77 -1.71
C PRO A 94 -18.12 3.04 -0.90
N GLN A 95 -16.95 2.86 -1.51
CA GLN A 95 -15.67 3.08 -0.83
C GLN A 95 -14.55 3.49 -1.78
N THR A 96 -13.57 4.26 -1.29
CA THR A 96 -12.57 4.96 -2.13
C THR A 96 -11.35 4.16 -2.57
N SER A 97 -11.12 2.97 -2.01
CA SER A 97 -10.00 2.09 -2.39
C SER A 97 -10.38 1.13 -3.52
N CYS A 98 -9.43 0.31 -3.98
CA CYS A 98 -9.70 -0.70 -5.01
C CYS A 98 -10.70 -1.79 -4.55
N GLY A 99 -11.10 -2.68 -5.46
CA GLY A 99 -12.00 -3.80 -5.13
C GLY A 99 -11.33 -4.89 -4.29
N MET A 100 -12.14 -5.80 -3.73
CA MET A 100 -11.64 -6.88 -2.85
C MET A 100 -10.55 -7.73 -3.51
N TYR A 101 -10.81 -8.21 -4.74
CA TYR A 101 -9.85 -9.09 -5.42
C TYR A 101 -8.51 -8.39 -5.64
N GLN A 102 -8.55 -7.13 -6.09
CA GLN A 102 -7.38 -6.30 -6.28
C GLN A 102 -6.59 -6.12 -4.99
N ALA A 103 -7.27 -5.72 -3.90
CA ALA A 103 -6.65 -5.55 -2.59
C ALA A 103 -5.94 -6.85 -2.15
N SER A 104 -6.68 -7.97 -2.11
CA SER A 104 -6.12 -9.27 -1.72
C SER A 104 -4.94 -9.72 -2.60
N LEU A 105 -5.02 -9.52 -3.92
CA LEU A 105 -3.95 -9.86 -4.84
C LEU A 105 -2.71 -9.00 -4.60
N THR A 106 -2.87 -7.68 -4.51
CA THR A 106 -1.74 -6.75 -4.32
C THR A 106 -1.07 -6.89 -2.96
N PHE A 107 -1.82 -7.28 -1.94
CA PHE A 107 -1.30 -7.50 -0.60
C PHE A 107 -0.42 -8.76 -0.51
N ASN A 108 -0.64 -9.74 -1.40
CA ASN A 108 0.19 -10.93 -1.54
C ASN A 108 1.26 -10.72 -2.63
N LYS A 109 2.49 -10.44 -2.22
CA LYS A 109 3.60 -10.14 -3.15
C LYS A 109 3.84 -11.27 -4.15
N ARG A 110 3.90 -12.52 -3.69
CA ARG A 110 4.13 -13.69 -4.56
C ARG A 110 3.08 -13.80 -5.65
N ASP A 111 1.81 -13.67 -5.27
CA ASP A 111 0.68 -13.85 -6.20
C ASP A 111 0.59 -12.67 -7.18
N LEU A 112 0.78 -11.44 -6.69
CA LEU A 112 0.85 -10.24 -7.52
C LEU A 112 1.93 -10.38 -8.59
N LEU A 113 3.17 -10.66 -8.19
CA LEU A 113 4.32 -10.75 -9.08
C LEU A 113 4.14 -11.91 -10.08
N SER A 114 3.63 -13.07 -9.62
CA SER A 114 3.36 -14.22 -10.48
C SER A 114 2.24 -13.93 -11.49
N THR A 115 1.22 -13.17 -11.09
CA THR A 115 0.09 -12.77 -11.96
C THR A 115 0.55 -11.81 -13.05
N LEU A 116 1.45 -10.88 -12.72
CA LEU A 116 1.91 -9.83 -13.64
C LEU A 116 3.02 -10.28 -14.59
N LYS A 117 3.81 -11.30 -14.23
CA LYS A 117 4.92 -11.81 -15.05
C LYS A 117 4.51 -12.23 -16.48
N PRO A 118 3.39 -12.96 -16.73
CA PRO A 118 2.91 -13.25 -18.08
C PRO A 118 2.54 -12.02 -18.93
N HIS A 119 2.27 -10.87 -18.30
CA HIS A 119 2.00 -9.61 -18.98
C HIS A 119 3.27 -8.85 -19.37
N GLY A 120 4.46 -9.46 -19.22
CA GLY A 120 5.75 -8.88 -19.55
C GLY A 120 6.28 -7.90 -18.51
N ILE A 121 5.73 -7.93 -17.29
CA ILE A 121 6.22 -7.12 -16.17
C ILE A 121 7.39 -7.87 -15.53
N LYS A 122 8.55 -7.21 -15.48
CA LYS A 122 9.76 -7.79 -14.90
C LYS A 122 9.68 -7.73 -13.38
N THR A 123 10.15 -8.79 -12.74
CA THR A 123 10.22 -8.95 -11.28
C THR A 123 11.57 -9.58 -10.93
N ALA A 124 12.01 -9.47 -9.68
CA ALA A 124 13.20 -10.18 -9.24
C ALA A 124 13.02 -11.71 -9.43
N GLU A 125 14.14 -12.44 -9.55
CA GLU A 125 14.08 -13.89 -9.38
C GLU A 125 13.76 -14.21 -7.92
N SER A 126 12.76 -15.08 -7.71
CA SER A 126 12.22 -15.36 -6.38
C SER A 126 12.27 -16.85 -6.05
N TYR A 127 12.38 -17.15 -4.76
CA TYR A 127 12.23 -18.45 -4.13
C TYR A 127 11.16 -18.35 -3.04
N TYR A 128 10.27 -19.33 -2.93
CA TYR A 128 9.11 -19.29 -2.02
C TYR A 128 9.26 -20.35 -0.94
N LEU A 129 8.90 -20.00 0.31
CA LEU A 129 8.85 -20.91 1.45
C LEU A 129 7.60 -20.68 2.31
N ASN A 130 6.85 -21.74 2.59
CA ASN A 130 5.77 -21.73 3.55
C ASN A 130 6.26 -22.24 4.91
N LEU A 131 5.60 -21.82 5.98
CA LEU A 131 5.91 -22.30 7.32
C LEU A 131 5.78 -23.82 7.38
N GLY A 132 6.86 -24.49 7.76
CA GLY A 132 6.94 -25.96 7.83
C GLY A 132 7.56 -26.62 6.60
N ASP A 133 7.83 -25.88 5.52
CA ASP A 133 8.61 -26.40 4.40
C ASP A 133 10.04 -26.74 4.82
N ALA A 134 10.63 -27.74 4.17
CA ALA A 134 12.05 -28.03 4.34
C ALA A 134 12.90 -26.90 3.75
N ILE A 135 13.77 -26.31 4.57
CA ILE A 135 14.66 -25.23 4.14
C ILE A 135 15.91 -25.83 3.51
N ASN A 136 16.14 -25.51 2.24
CA ASN A 136 17.36 -25.88 1.50
C ASN A 136 18.10 -24.60 1.10
N GLU A 137 19.04 -24.19 1.95
CA GLU A 137 19.83 -22.97 1.74
C GLU A 137 20.64 -22.99 0.43
N ASP A 138 21.17 -24.15 0.02
CA ASP A 138 21.91 -24.27 -1.24
C ASP A 138 21.02 -24.03 -2.45
N ALA A 139 19.78 -24.55 -2.43
CA ALA A 139 18.80 -24.30 -3.48
C ALA A 139 18.38 -22.82 -3.53
N ILE A 140 18.23 -22.18 -2.37
CA ILE A 140 17.92 -20.75 -2.26
C ILE A 140 19.05 -19.94 -2.91
N VAL A 141 20.30 -20.11 -2.46
CA VAL A 141 21.46 -19.37 -2.98
C VAL A 141 21.66 -19.63 -4.47
N ALA A 142 21.51 -20.87 -4.93
CA ALA A 142 21.62 -21.20 -6.36
C ALA A 142 20.56 -20.49 -7.22
N LYS A 143 19.35 -20.26 -6.66
CA LYS A 143 18.24 -19.63 -7.37
C LYS A 143 18.30 -18.11 -7.37
N VAL A 144 18.54 -17.48 -6.22
CA VAL A 144 18.41 -16.02 -6.04
C VAL A 144 19.75 -15.30 -5.86
N GLY A 145 20.83 -16.04 -5.57
CA GLY A 145 22.15 -15.49 -5.28
C GLY A 145 22.25 -14.82 -3.91
N LEU A 146 23.39 -14.16 -3.67
CA LEU A 146 23.65 -13.30 -2.51
C LEU A 146 24.27 -11.96 -2.97
N PRO A 147 23.95 -10.83 -2.30
CA PRO A 147 22.93 -10.72 -1.27
C PRO A 147 21.53 -10.99 -1.82
N CYS A 148 20.61 -11.37 -0.93
CA CYS A 148 19.19 -11.55 -1.25
C CYS A 148 18.31 -10.90 -0.19
N PHE A 149 17.05 -10.63 -0.53
CA PHE A 149 16.06 -10.15 0.42
C PHE A 149 15.14 -11.29 0.84
N ILE A 150 14.84 -11.39 2.13
CA ILE A 150 13.80 -12.26 2.67
C ILE A 150 12.70 -11.34 3.21
N LYS A 151 11.46 -11.58 2.80
CA LYS A 151 10.31 -10.73 3.12
C LYS A 151 9.11 -11.58 3.53
N ALA A 152 8.36 -11.12 4.52
CA ALA A 152 6.99 -11.57 4.73
C ALA A 152 6.12 -11.26 3.50
N ASN A 153 5.31 -12.23 3.06
CA ASN A 153 4.59 -12.15 1.80
C ASN A 153 3.42 -11.14 1.86
N LYS A 154 2.65 -11.16 2.95
CA LYS A 154 1.44 -10.36 3.20
C LYS A 154 1.63 -9.37 4.35
N ALA A 155 2.70 -8.58 4.29
CA ALA A 155 3.01 -7.55 5.27
C ALA A 155 3.42 -6.23 4.59
N GLY A 156 3.04 -5.11 5.21
CA GLY A 156 3.43 -3.76 4.80
C GLY A 156 4.61 -3.22 5.64
N SER A 157 5.01 -1.97 5.35
CA SER A 157 5.91 -1.17 6.18
C SER A 157 7.28 -1.79 6.54
N SER A 158 7.79 -2.68 5.69
CA SER A 158 9.09 -3.35 5.85
C SER A 158 9.25 -4.20 7.12
N PHE A 159 8.14 -4.60 7.76
CA PHE A 159 8.18 -5.58 8.85
C PHE A 159 8.55 -6.97 8.30
N GLY A 160 9.42 -7.69 9.01
CA GLY A 160 9.87 -9.01 8.59
C GLY A 160 10.67 -8.99 7.27
N ILE A 161 11.37 -7.89 6.97
CA ILE A 161 12.29 -7.82 5.82
C ILE A 161 13.74 -7.87 6.30
N SER A 162 14.56 -8.70 5.66
CA SER A 162 15.99 -8.80 5.92
C SER A 162 16.78 -8.84 4.60
N LYS A 163 17.90 -8.11 4.53
CA LYS A 163 18.91 -8.26 3.47
C LYS A 163 20.00 -9.21 3.96
N VAL A 164 20.17 -10.33 3.29
CA VAL A 164 21.08 -11.41 3.69
C VAL A 164 22.28 -11.43 2.77
N TYR A 165 23.47 -11.26 3.35
CA TYR A 165 24.74 -11.21 2.61
C TYR A 165 25.45 -12.56 2.51
N LYS A 166 25.21 -13.43 3.48
CA LYS A 166 25.92 -14.69 3.64
C LYS A 166 24.93 -15.82 3.90
N LYS A 167 25.28 -17.02 3.46
CA LYS A 167 24.41 -18.19 3.55
C LYS A 167 24.05 -18.49 5.01
N GLU A 168 25.00 -18.32 5.93
CA GLU A 168 24.85 -18.62 7.35
C GLU A 168 23.80 -17.76 8.06
N ASP A 169 23.45 -16.61 7.48
CA ASP A 169 22.45 -15.68 8.03
C ASP A 169 21.03 -15.97 7.51
N LEU A 170 20.87 -16.90 6.54
CA LEU A 170 19.58 -17.20 5.92
C LEU A 170 18.55 -17.69 6.93
N GLN A 171 18.90 -18.70 7.76
CA GLN A 171 17.96 -19.30 8.70
C GLN A 171 17.39 -18.25 9.68
N ALA A 172 18.25 -17.38 10.23
CA ALA A 172 17.81 -16.34 11.16
C ALA A 172 16.86 -15.32 10.50
N ALA A 173 17.13 -14.94 9.24
CA ALA A 173 16.28 -14.03 8.47
C ALA A 173 14.94 -14.67 8.05
N ILE A 174 14.94 -15.97 7.73
CA ILE A 174 13.75 -16.78 7.47
C ILE A 174 12.87 -16.83 8.73
N ASP A 175 13.45 -17.19 9.87
CA ASP A 175 12.74 -17.25 11.16
C ASP A 175 12.16 -15.89 11.55
N ASN A 176 12.89 -14.80 11.28
CA ASN A 176 12.41 -13.45 11.52
C ASN A 176 11.18 -13.11 10.67
N SER A 177 11.21 -13.47 9.38
CA SER A 177 10.10 -13.23 8.46
C SER A 177 8.86 -14.05 8.82
N PHE A 178 9.06 -15.30 9.28
CA PHE A 178 7.97 -16.17 9.74
C PHE A 178 7.27 -15.73 11.03
N LYS A 179 7.83 -14.76 11.76
CA LYS A 179 7.11 -14.12 12.89
C LYS A 179 5.96 -13.25 12.41
N GLU A 180 6.04 -12.73 11.18
CA GLU A 180 5.07 -11.78 10.63
C GLU A 180 4.05 -12.46 9.69
N ASP A 181 4.47 -13.50 8.96
CA ASP A 181 3.61 -14.20 7.99
C ASP A 181 3.96 -15.68 7.91
N ASN A 182 3.01 -16.55 7.56
CA ASN A 182 3.25 -17.97 7.34
C ASN A 182 3.79 -18.29 5.93
N GLU A 183 3.92 -17.26 5.10
CA GLU A 183 4.42 -17.32 3.74
C GLU A 183 5.49 -16.23 3.55
N ILE A 184 6.68 -16.61 3.05
CA ILE A 184 7.78 -15.65 2.81
C ILE A 184 8.30 -15.69 1.37
N ILE A 185 8.68 -14.55 0.82
CA ILE A 185 9.34 -14.47 -0.49
C ILE A 185 10.81 -14.13 -0.30
N ILE A 186 11.68 -14.90 -0.93
CA ILE A 186 13.12 -14.65 -0.99
C ILE A 186 13.45 -14.17 -2.41
N GLU A 187 14.07 -13.01 -2.55
CA GLU A 187 14.29 -12.36 -3.83
C GLU A 187 15.75 -12.02 -4.07
N GLN A 188 16.18 -12.12 -5.32
CA GLN A 188 17.47 -11.63 -5.78
C GLN A 188 17.61 -10.13 -5.44
N PHE A 189 18.80 -9.73 -4.96
CA PHE A 189 19.13 -8.32 -4.84
C PHE A 189 19.14 -7.60 -6.21
N LEU A 190 18.42 -6.49 -6.29
CA LEU A 190 18.42 -5.59 -7.42
C LEU A 190 19.22 -4.34 -7.03
N ASP A 191 20.35 -4.13 -7.72
CA ASP A 191 21.22 -2.99 -7.50
C ASP A 191 20.89 -1.89 -8.51
N GLY A 192 20.25 -0.82 -8.03
CA GLY A 192 19.97 0.35 -8.85
C GLY A 192 18.96 1.31 -8.24
N VAL A 193 18.45 2.23 -9.05
CA VAL A 193 17.59 3.32 -8.61
C VAL A 193 16.21 2.78 -8.24
N GLU A 194 15.79 3.03 -7.00
CA GLU A 194 14.44 2.73 -6.52
C GLU A 194 13.52 3.92 -6.79
N VAL A 195 12.36 3.65 -7.38
CA VAL A 195 11.34 4.65 -7.67
C VAL A 195 9.96 4.18 -7.23
N SER A 196 9.14 5.14 -6.84
CA SER A 196 7.75 4.93 -6.47
C SER A 196 6.85 5.84 -7.28
N VAL A 197 5.73 5.33 -7.76
CA VAL A 197 4.83 6.09 -8.64
C VAL A 197 3.37 5.81 -8.31
N GLY A 198 2.63 6.88 -8.04
CA GLY A 198 1.20 6.85 -7.81
C GLY A 198 0.43 6.77 -9.13
N VAL A 199 -0.60 5.92 -9.15
CA VAL A 199 -1.60 5.91 -10.22
C VAL A 199 -2.97 6.02 -9.59
N ILE A 200 -3.76 6.97 -10.08
CA ILE A 200 -5.07 7.31 -9.54
C ILE A 200 -6.13 7.35 -10.65
N SER A 201 -7.37 7.06 -10.29
CA SER A 201 -8.53 7.46 -11.10
C SER A 201 -8.80 8.94 -10.80
N TYR A 202 -8.66 9.82 -11.78
CA TYR A 202 -8.85 11.26 -11.62
C TYR A 202 -9.76 11.80 -12.70
N LYS A 203 -10.93 12.31 -12.30
CA LYS A 203 -11.97 12.82 -13.21
C LYS A 203 -12.36 11.82 -14.31
N GLY A 204 -12.50 10.54 -13.95
CA GLY A 204 -12.85 9.45 -14.87
C GLY A 204 -11.71 8.95 -15.77
N GLU A 205 -10.47 9.42 -15.60
CA GLU A 205 -9.31 8.96 -16.37
C GLU A 205 -8.21 8.38 -15.47
N THR A 206 -7.47 7.40 -15.98
CA THR A 206 -6.27 6.89 -15.32
C THR A 206 -5.13 7.90 -15.45
N LYS A 207 -4.73 8.50 -14.32
CA LYS A 207 -3.65 9.47 -14.24
C LYS A 207 -2.45 8.87 -13.48
N VAL A 208 -1.30 8.86 -14.14
CA VAL A 208 -0.01 8.61 -13.49
C VAL A 208 0.49 9.93 -12.88
N LEU A 209 0.92 9.88 -11.62
CA LEU A 209 1.47 11.03 -10.91
C LEU A 209 2.99 11.14 -11.14
N PRO A 210 3.59 12.33 -10.92
CA PRO A 210 5.04 12.50 -10.92
C PRO A 210 5.74 11.42 -10.08
N ILE A 211 6.84 10.89 -10.59
CA ILE A 211 7.57 9.80 -9.95
C ILE A 211 8.38 10.34 -8.78
N THR A 212 8.52 9.54 -7.73
CA THR A 212 9.41 9.82 -6.59
C THR A 212 10.60 8.87 -6.64
N GLU A 213 11.81 9.41 -6.54
CA GLU A 213 13.02 8.62 -6.30
C GLU A 213 13.14 8.36 -4.80
N ILE A 214 13.41 7.11 -4.41
CA ILE A 214 13.64 6.73 -3.03
C ILE A 214 15.15 6.50 -2.85
N VAL A 215 15.79 7.34 -2.03
CA VAL A 215 17.20 7.22 -1.68
C VAL A 215 17.31 6.84 -0.21
N SER A 216 17.66 5.60 0.07
CA SER A 216 17.92 5.14 1.44
C SER A 216 19.31 5.56 1.90
N GLU A 217 19.43 6.13 3.11
CA GLU A 217 20.73 6.31 3.77
C GLU A 217 21.20 5.00 4.45
N ASN A 218 20.26 4.08 4.66
CA ASN A 218 20.50 2.72 5.13
C ASN A 218 20.78 1.76 3.96
N ASP A 219 21.21 0.55 4.31
CA ASP A 219 21.53 -0.53 3.38
C ASP A 219 20.33 -1.00 2.50
N PHE A 220 19.10 -0.64 2.89
CA PHE A 220 17.87 -0.72 2.11
C PHE A 220 16.75 0.12 2.78
N PHE A 221 15.63 0.31 2.08
CA PHE A 221 14.46 1.08 2.56
C PHE A 221 13.65 0.31 3.63
N ASP A 222 14.22 0.24 4.83
CA ASP A 222 13.63 -0.41 6.01
C ASP A 222 12.64 0.50 6.78
N TYR A 223 12.06 0.00 7.87
CA TYR A 223 11.11 0.76 8.69
C TYR A 223 11.73 2.07 9.22
N GLN A 224 13.01 2.04 9.60
CA GLN A 224 13.71 3.25 10.07
C GLN A 224 13.87 4.27 8.94
N ALA A 225 14.24 3.81 7.74
CA ALA A 225 14.31 4.66 6.54
C ALA A 225 12.96 5.32 6.23
N LYS A 226 11.85 4.57 6.36
CA LYS A 226 10.48 5.05 6.08
C LYS A 226 9.95 6.07 7.10
N TYR A 227 10.30 5.94 8.38
CA TYR A 227 9.59 6.67 9.45
C TYR A 227 10.50 7.44 10.43
N GLU A 228 11.80 7.18 10.44
CA GLU A 228 12.78 7.90 11.28
C GLU A 228 13.62 8.91 10.49
N GLY A 229 13.24 9.18 9.22
CA GLY A 229 13.88 10.21 8.39
C GLY A 229 15.26 9.81 7.83
N LYS A 230 15.56 8.52 7.74
CA LYS A 230 16.83 8.00 7.16
C LYS A 230 16.72 7.69 5.66
N SER A 231 15.88 8.43 4.97
CA SER A 231 15.70 8.34 3.53
C SER A 231 15.34 9.71 2.96
N GLN A 232 15.63 9.88 1.67
CA GLN A 232 15.19 11.02 0.90
C GLN A 232 14.18 10.56 -0.13
N GLU A 233 12.99 11.13 -0.06
CA GLU A 233 11.93 10.99 -1.06
C GLU A 233 12.00 12.23 -1.95
N ILE A 234 12.39 12.05 -3.22
CA ILE A 234 12.65 13.18 -4.12
C ILE A 234 11.61 13.16 -5.23
N THR A 235 10.73 14.17 -5.20
CA THR A 235 9.63 14.35 -6.16
C THR A 235 9.79 15.72 -6.82
N PRO A 236 9.92 15.83 -8.15
CA PRO A 236 10.03 14.73 -9.11
C PRO A 236 11.38 14.00 -9.01
N ALA A 237 11.38 12.71 -9.35
CA ALA A 237 12.55 11.83 -9.34
C ALA A 237 13.68 12.35 -10.25
N ARG A 238 14.94 12.24 -9.81
CA ARG A 238 16.12 12.68 -10.60
C ARG A 238 16.59 11.55 -11.52
N ILE A 239 15.70 11.10 -12.39
CA ILE A 239 15.94 10.01 -13.33
C ILE A 239 15.98 10.52 -14.77
N SER A 240 16.51 9.71 -15.68
CA SER A 240 16.50 10.05 -17.11
C SER A 240 15.06 10.07 -17.66
N GLU A 241 14.82 10.81 -18.74
CA GLU A 241 13.52 10.80 -19.42
C GLU A 241 13.12 9.39 -19.91
N ASP A 242 14.10 8.54 -20.25
CA ASP A 242 13.84 7.13 -20.60
C ASP A 242 13.30 6.35 -19.40
N TYR A 243 13.92 6.47 -18.23
CA TYR A 243 13.45 5.81 -17.00
C TYR A 243 12.06 6.30 -16.59
N LYS A 244 11.83 7.62 -16.69
CA LYS A 244 10.53 8.23 -16.44
C LYS A 244 9.46 7.64 -17.34
N LEU A 245 9.68 7.65 -18.66
CA LEU A 245 8.72 7.14 -19.64
C LEU A 245 8.44 5.64 -19.42
N LYS A 246 9.47 4.82 -19.18
CA LYS A 246 9.33 3.40 -18.87
C LYS A 246 8.48 3.16 -17.63
N THR A 247 8.72 3.94 -16.57
CA THR A 247 7.98 3.85 -15.31
C THR A 247 6.53 4.25 -15.49
N GLU A 248 6.25 5.38 -16.16
CA GLU A 248 4.88 5.86 -16.40
C GLU A 248 4.06 4.85 -17.21
N ILE A 249 4.62 4.33 -18.31
CA ILE A 249 3.98 3.31 -19.14
C ILE A 249 3.69 2.04 -18.33
N LEU A 250 4.68 1.57 -17.58
CA LEU A 250 4.55 0.31 -16.84
C LEU A 250 3.56 0.42 -15.68
N ALA A 251 3.61 1.52 -14.91
CA ALA A 251 2.69 1.75 -13.80
C ALA A 251 1.24 1.90 -14.27
N LYS A 252 1.01 2.65 -15.36
CA LYS A 252 -0.31 2.74 -15.99
C LYS A 252 -0.81 1.38 -16.46
N LYS A 253 0.05 0.62 -17.15
CA LYS A 253 -0.27 -0.73 -17.63
C LYS A 253 -0.65 -1.66 -16.47
N ILE A 254 0.09 -1.65 -15.36
CA ILE A 254 -0.21 -2.47 -14.18
C ILE A 254 -1.60 -2.10 -13.62
N TYR A 255 -1.85 -0.80 -13.43
CA TYR A 255 -3.12 -0.30 -12.90
C TYR A 255 -4.31 -0.75 -13.75
N GLU A 256 -4.22 -0.57 -15.07
CA GLU A 256 -5.26 -0.96 -16.02
C GLU A 256 -5.41 -2.48 -16.14
N THR A 257 -4.30 -3.24 -16.17
CA THR A 257 -4.31 -4.71 -16.27
C THR A 257 -5.01 -5.36 -15.07
N LEU A 258 -4.78 -4.82 -13.87
CA LEU A 258 -5.42 -5.30 -12.64
C LEU A 258 -6.87 -4.79 -12.48
N GLY A 259 -7.31 -3.85 -13.31
CA GLY A 259 -8.61 -3.19 -13.17
C GLY A 259 -8.71 -2.39 -11.87
N MET A 260 -7.63 -1.72 -11.49
CA MET A 260 -7.56 -0.92 -10.27
C MET A 260 -8.48 0.30 -10.35
N LYS A 261 -8.94 0.72 -9.17
CA LYS A 261 -9.65 1.98 -8.94
C LYS A 261 -9.11 2.65 -7.69
N GLY A 262 -9.45 3.91 -7.48
CA GLY A 262 -8.95 4.68 -6.34
C GLY A 262 -7.46 4.94 -6.46
N PHE A 263 -6.74 4.87 -5.35
CA PHE A 263 -5.29 5.12 -5.31
C PHE A 263 -4.49 3.83 -5.39
N SER A 264 -3.32 3.92 -6.02
CA SER A 264 -2.29 2.89 -5.93
C SER A 264 -0.91 3.53 -5.97
N ARG A 265 0.09 2.82 -5.45
CA ARG A 265 1.50 3.17 -5.59
C ARG A 265 2.28 1.93 -5.98
N SER A 266 2.92 1.97 -7.14
CA SER A 266 3.80 0.90 -7.61
C SER A 266 5.26 1.25 -7.31
N GLU A 267 6.04 0.28 -6.86
CA GLU A 267 7.46 0.45 -6.53
C GLU A 267 8.33 -0.38 -7.46
N PHE A 268 9.39 0.22 -7.98
CA PHE A 268 10.30 -0.40 -8.94
C PHE A 268 11.75 -0.17 -8.56
N ILE A 269 12.62 -1.13 -8.87
CA ILE A 269 14.07 -0.91 -8.94
C ILE A 269 14.52 -1.06 -10.38
N PHE A 270 15.31 -0.11 -10.86
CA PHE A 270 15.94 -0.19 -12.16
C PHE A 270 17.18 -1.08 -12.11
N LYS A 271 17.26 -2.08 -12.98
CA LYS A 271 18.44 -2.94 -13.17
C LYS A 271 18.67 -3.14 -14.66
N ASN A 272 19.89 -2.85 -15.13
CA ASN A 272 20.25 -2.90 -16.56
C ASN A 272 19.26 -2.10 -17.44
N ASP A 273 18.99 -0.84 -17.07
CA ASP A 273 18.09 0.09 -17.75
C ASP A 273 16.61 -0.32 -17.82
N GLU A 274 16.20 -1.29 -17.00
CA GLU A 274 14.85 -1.85 -17.03
C GLU A 274 14.20 -1.79 -15.64
N PRO A 275 12.92 -1.38 -15.52
CA PRO A 275 12.22 -1.35 -14.24
C PRO A 275 11.74 -2.76 -13.85
N TYR A 276 12.07 -3.17 -12.62
CA TYR A 276 11.61 -4.41 -12.00
C TYR A 276 10.60 -4.07 -10.91
N LEU A 277 9.38 -4.58 -11.03
CA LEU A 277 8.32 -4.38 -10.05
C LEU A 277 8.67 -5.09 -8.74
N LEU A 278 8.52 -4.36 -7.63
CA LEU A 278 8.65 -4.90 -6.28
C LEU A 278 7.29 -5.22 -5.68
N GLU A 279 6.39 -4.24 -5.67
CA GLU A 279 5.07 -4.33 -5.06
C GLU A 279 4.12 -3.24 -5.59
N VAL A 280 2.83 -3.40 -5.27
CA VAL A 280 1.78 -2.42 -5.51
C VAL A 280 1.02 -2.23 -4.20
N ASN A 281 0.96 -1.00 -3.70
CA ASN A 281 0.26 -0.62 -2.48
C ASN A 281 -1.07 0.06 -2.82
N THR A 282 -2.16 -0.29 -2.15
CA THR A 282 -3.53 0.11 -2.55
C THR A 282 -4.21 1.06 -1.56
N VAL A 283 -3.67 1.20 -0.35
CA VAL A 283 -4.00 2.30 0.57
C VAL A 283 -2.69 2.97 0.98
N PRO A 284 -2.05 3.73 0.06
CA PRO A 284 -0.79 4.40 0.35
C PRO A 284 -0.94 5.42 1.48
N GLY A 285 0.17 5.79 2.13
CA GLY A 285 0.20 6.85 3.14
C GLY A 285 -0.45 8.15 2.65
N LEU A 286 -1.24 8.80 3.50
CA LEU A 286 -2.06 9.97 3.15
C LEU A 286 -1.69 11.23 3.95
N THR A 287 -0.57 11.23 4.65
CA THR A 287 -0.09 12.42 5.36
C THR A 287 0.60 13.38 4.39
N ASN A 288 0.78 14.64 4.78
CA ASN A 288 1.50 15.63 3.96
C ASN A 288 2.90 15.15 3.55
N GLU A 289 3.56 14.40 4.44
CA GLU A 289 4.89 13.85 4.22
C GLU A 289 4.87 12.53 3.44
N SER A 290 3.70 11.99 3.08
CA SER A 290 3.61 10.73 2.35
C SER A 290 3.83 10.94 0.84
N ILE A 291 4.46 9.96 0.18
CA ILE A 291 4.77 9.98 -1.25
C ILE A 291 3.55 10.34 -2.12
N LEU A 292 2.38 9.69 -1.96
CA LEU A 292 1.25 9.92 -2.85
C LEU A 292 0.75 11.39 -2.79
N PRO A 293 0.51 11.99 -1.61
CA PRO A 293 0.26 13.43 -1.49
C PRO A 293 1.34 14.34 -2.07
N GLN A 294 2.64 14.03 -1.89
CA GLN A 294 3.73 14.81 -2.49
C GLN A 294 3.65 14.78 -4.03
N GLN A 295 3.43 13.60 -4.61
CA GLN A 295 3.28 13.43 -6.06
C GLN A 295 2.04 14.15 -6.60
N ALA A 296 0.93 14.10 -5.88
CA ALA A 296 -0.28 14.85 -6.25
C ALA A 296 -0.02 16.37 -6.24
N ALA A 297 0.67 16.89 -5.22
CA ALA A 297 1.02 18.30 -5.13
C ALA A 297 1.92 18.75 -6.30
N GLU A 298 2.94 17.96 -6.64
CA GLU A 298 3.80 18.21 -7.82
C GLU A 298 2.99 18.18 -9.13
N ALA A 299 1.93 17.37 -9.20
CA ALA A 299 1.00 17.34 -10.33
C ALA A 299 0.01 18.53 -10.36
N GLY A 300 0.10 19.47 -9.41
CA GLY A 300 -0.85 20.57 -9.24
C GLY A 300 -2.21 20.17 -8.67
N ILE A 301 -2.29 18.99 -8.03
CA ILE A 301 -3.51 18.50 -7.38
C ILE A 301 -3.39 18.79 -5.88
N SER A 302 -4.23 19.70 -5.38
CA SER A 302 -4.30 19.96 -3.93
C SER A 302 -4.79 18.73 -3.17
N MET A 303 -4.44 18.64 -1.89
CA MET A 303 -4.86 17.53 -1.03
C MET A 303 -6.38 17.41 -0.92
N GLU A 304 -7.08 18.55 -0.79
CA GLU A 304 -8.54 18.62 -0.84
C GLU A 304 -9.07 17.99 -2.13
N ASN A 305 -8.56 18.41 -3.30
CA ASN A 305 -8.99 17.88 -4.60
C ASN A 305 -8.63 16.41 -4.79
N LEU A 306 -7.53 15.93 -4.24
CA LEU A 306 -7.13 14.53 -4.30
C LEU A 306 -8.16 13.65 -3.59
N PHE A 307 -8.53 14.01 -2.36
CA PHE A 307 -9.47 13.24 -1.54
C PHE A 307 -10.92 13.41 -2.00
N ASP A 308 -11.31 14.63 -2.40
CA ASP A 308 -12.61 14.94 -3.00
C ASP A 308 -12.87 14.06 -4.23
N ASN A 309 -11.91 14.03 -5.16
CA ASN A 309 -11.99 13.21 -6.36
C ASN A 309 -12.16 11.72 -6.02
N ALA A 310 -11.45 11.19 -5.02
CA ALA A 310 -11.60 9.78 -4.64
C ALA A 310 -13.01 9.44 -4.14
N ILE A 311 -13.65 10.36 -3.41
CA ILE A 311 -15.04 10.21 -2.97
C ILE A 311 -16.00 10.31 -4.16
N GLU A 312 -15.79 11.28 -5.04
CA GLU A 312 -16.64 11.45 -6.23
C GLU A 312 -16.57 10.24 -7.17
N GLU A 313 -15.39 9.66 -7.38
CA GLU A 313 -15.24 8.45 -8.18
C GLU A 313 -15.91 7.24 -7.50
N ALA A 314 -15.80 7.10 -6.17
CA ALA A 314 -16.45 6.02 -5.43
C ALA A 314 -17.98 6.10 -5.48
N LEU A 315 -18.55 7.30 -5.51
CA LEU A 315 -20.00 7.51 -5.56
C LEU A 315 -20.61 7.31 -6.97
N LYS A 316 -19.78 7.17 -8.01
CA LYS A 316 -20.24 6.90 -9.39
C LYS A 316 -20.41 5.41 -9.70
N ASP A 317 -19.78 4.55 -8.90
CA ASP A 317 -19.77 3.08 -9.04
C ASP A 317 -21.05 2.42 -8.52
#